data_AF-A0A4R5CYN0-F1
#
_entry.id   AF-A0A4R5CYN0-F1
#
_cell.length_a   1.000
_cell.length_b   1.000
_cell.length_c   1.000
_cell.angle_alpha   90.00
_cell.angle_beta   90.00
_cell.angle_gamma   90.00
#
_symmetry.space_group_name_H-M   'P 1'
#
loop_
_entity.id
_entity.type
_entity.pdbx_description
1 polymer ?
#
loop_
_entity_poly.entity_id
_entity_poly.type
_entity_poly.pdbx_seq_one_letter_code
_entity_poly.pdbx_strand_id
1 'polypeptide(L)' 'PVQGWYDIIGEKTIADAILDRLIHQSHRLELHGESMRKKRGINKE' A
#
# COMPACT_ATOMS: atom_id res chain seq x y z
N PRO A 1 0.01 -3.18 3.84
CA PRO A 1 0.53 -4.55 4.03
C PRO A 1 -0.42 -5.60 3.43
N VAL A 2 0.12 -6.48 2.58
CA VAL A 2 -0.60 -7.58 1.88
C VAL A 2 -1.58 -8.32 2.80
N GLN A 3 -1.22 -8.47 4.07
CA GLN A 3 -2.03 -9.13 5.08
C GLN A 3 -3.43 -8.50 5.30
N GLY A 4 -3.57 -7.19 5.12
CA GLY A 4 -4.87 -6.52 5.23
C GLY A 4 -5.74 -6.58 3.97
N TRP A 5 -5.22 -7.12 2.86
CA TRP A 5 -5.97 -7.20 1.60
C TRP A 5 -7.06 -8.27 1.64
N TYR A 6 -6.80 -9.38 2.31
CA TYR A 6 -7.78 -10.45 2.50
C TYR A 6 -9.03 -9.94 3.22
N ASP A 7 -8.84 -9.10 4.24
CA ASP A 7 -9.94 -8.54 5.03
C ASP A 7 -10.73 -7.48 4.25
N ILE A 8 -10.09 -6.74 3.34
CA ILE A 8 -10.73 -5.70 2.51
C ILE A 8 -11.53 -6.33 1.35
N ILE A 9 -11.00 -7.38 0.73
CA ILE A 9 -11.62 -8.04 -0.43
C ILE A 9 -12.71 -9.03 0.01
N GLY A 10 -12.61 -9.59 1.21
CA GLY A 10 -13.62 -10.49 1.80
C GLY A 10 -13.61 -11.92 1.24
N GLU A 11 -13.05 -12.14 0.05
CA GLU A 11 -12.88 -13.46 -0.55
C GLU A 11 -11.40 -13.82 -0.76
N LYS A 12 -10.94 -14.88 -0.08
CA LYS A 12 -9.52 -15.25 -0.07
C LYS A 12 -8.97 -15.66 -1.43
N THR A 13 -9.76 -16.40 -2.21
CA THR A 13 -9.40 -16.89 -3.55
C THR A 13 -9.18 -15.76 -4.54
N ILE A 14 -10.07 -14.77 -4.53
CA ILE A 14 -9.94 -13.59 -5.40
C ILE A 14 -8.78 -12.70 -4.93
N ALA A 15 -8.62 -12.53 -3.61
CA ALA A 15 -7.51 -11.79 -3.04
C ALA A 15 -6.15 -12.37 -3.45
N ASP A 16 -5.99 -13.69 -3.38
CA ASP A 16 -4.77 -14.39 -3.84
C ASP A 16 -4.52 -14.15 -5.33
N ALA A 17 -5.54 -14.33 -6.18
CA ALA A 17 -5.39 -14.16 -7.63
C ALA A 17 -5.02 -12.71 -8.03
N ILE A 18 -5.54 -11.71 -7.33
CA ILE A 18 -5.22 -10.29 -7.56
C ILE A 18 -3.81 -9.97 -7.05
N LEU A 19 -3.48 -10.48 -5.86
CA LEU A 19 -2.18 -10.29 -5.24
C LEU A 19 -1.06 -10.86 -6.11
N ASP A 20 -1.24 -12.06 -6.64
CA ASP A 20 -0.28 -12.72 -7.52
C ASP A 20 0.00 -11.87 -8.76
N ARG A 21 -1.02 -11.26 -9.37
CA ARG A 21 -0.86 -10.38 -10.54
C ARG A 21 -0.15 -9.07 -10.21
N LEU A 22 -0.45 -8.45 -9.07
CA LEU A 22 0.12 -7.16 -8.68
C LEU A 22 1.56 -7.30 -8.19
N ILE A 23 1.89 -8.38 -7.46
CA ILE A 23 3.22 -8.58 -6.90
C ILE A 23 4.19 -9.16 -7.93
N HIS A 24 3.74 -10.01 -8.85
CA HIS A 24 4.64 -10.72 -9.78
C HIS A 24 5.61 -9.82 -10.55
N GLN A 25 5.19 -8.60 -10.89
CA GLN A 25 5.97 -7.66 -11.71
C GLN A 25 6.21 -6.31 -11.03
N SER A 26 5.93 -6.17 -9.74
CA SER A 26 6.11 -4.89 -9.04
C SER A 26 7.40 -4.81 -8.25
N HIS A 27 7.98 -3.61 -8.22
CA HIS A 27 9.05 -3.27 -7.29
C HIS A 27 8.43 -2.81 -5.97
N ARG A 28 8.74 -3.53 -4.89
CA ARG A 28 8.29 -3.17 -3.55
C ARG A 28 9.16 -2.03 -2.99
N LEU A 29 8.57 -0.86 -2.80
CA LEU A 29 9.19 0.28 -2.15
C LEU A 29 8.48 0.53 -0.83
N GLU A 30 9.13 0.17 0.28
CA GLU A 30 8.63 0.50 1.61
C GLU A 30 8.99 1.96 1.91
N LEU A 31 7.96 2.80 2.02
CA LEU A 31 8.14 4.21 2.33
C LEU A 31 8.19 4.40 3.84
N HIS A 32 9.14 5.21 4.30
CA HIS A 32 9.34 5.51 5.71
C HIS A 32 9.37 7.03 5.93
N GLY A 33 8.95 7.46 7.12
CA GLY A 33 8.93 8.87 7.51
C GLY A 33 7.54 9.49 7.58
N GLU A 34 7.50 10.71 8.08
CA GLU A 34 6.25 11.44 8.30
C GLU A 34 5.63 11.96 6.99
N SER A 35 4.31 12.20 7.00
CA SER A 35 3.58 12.71 5.85
C SER A 35 4.20 13.99 5.29
N MET A 36 4.61 13.95 4.02
CA MET A 36 5.10 15.12 3.31
C MET A 36 4.08 16.26 3.22
N ARG A 37 2.78 15.98 3.43
CA ARG A 37 1.74 17.01 3.54
C ARG A 37 1.90 17.85 4.80
N LYS A 38 2.34 17.26 5.92
CA LYS A 38 2.67 18.00 7.15
C LYS A 38 3.84 18.96 6.91
N LYS A 39 4.92 18.48 6.27
CA LYS A 39 6.07 19.33 5.90
C LYS A 39 5.70 20.53 5.02
N ARG A 40 4.78 20.36 4.06
CA ARG A 40 4.31 21.45 3.20
C ARG A 40 3.43 22.48 3.91
N GLY A 41 2.71 22.07 4.95
CA GLY A 41 1.94 22.99 5.80
C GLY A 41 2.82 23.79 6.75
N ILE A 42 4.00 23.27 7.11
CA ILE A 42 4.98 23.94 7.97
C ILE A 42 5.75 25.04 7.20
N ASN A 43 6.07 24.84 5.91
CA ASN A 43 6.79 25.82 5.08
C ASN A 43 5.90 26.97 4.53
N LYS A 44 4.83 27.35 5.24
CA LYS A 44 3.89 28.39 4.80
C LYS A 44 4.04 29.74 5.53
N GLU A 45 5.19 29.95 6.18
CA GLU A 45 5.61 31.25 6.74
C GLU A 45 6.62 31.94 5.83
#